data_AF-A0A2H1A150-F1
#
_entry.id   AF-A0A2H1A150-F1
#
_cell.length_a   1.000
_cell.length_b   1.000
_cell.length_c   1.000
_cell.angle_alpha   90.00
_cell.angle_beta   90.00
_cell.angle_gamma   90.00
#
_symmetry.space_group_name_H-M   'P 1'
#
loop_
_entity.id
_entity.type
_entity.pdbx_description
1 polymer ?
#
loop_
_entity_poly.entity_id
_entity_poly.type
_entity_poly.pdbx_seq_one_letter_code
_entity_poly.pdbx_strand_id
1 'polypeptide(L)'
;MSEEQQQQKEPELNEFQKYNNAVDQTKLPLFSRAQLQRYNGVDRPEIYVAIRGIIYDVTHNSKSYGPGKAYNRLVGKDASRQLGTNKLQLGPNEQLADDPENTWYTGDLTEKQNQTVDKWGEFFRKRYKIVGLVVDQHDRD
;
A
#
# COMPACT_ATOMS: atom_id res chain seq x y z
N MET A 1 29.78 34.03 25.52
CA MET A 1 29.36 32.63 25.30
C MET A 1 28.01 32.71 24.63
N SER A 2 27.98 32.76 23.31
CA SER A 2 26.76 32.96 22.53
C SER A 2 26.08 31.61 22.37
N GLU A 3 24.87 31.48 22.90
CA GLU A 3 23.99 30.34 22.69
C GLU A 3 23.63 30.29 21.20
N GLU A 4 24.20 29.34 20.47
CA GLU A 4 23.68 28.92 19.18
C GLU A 4 22.27 28.39 19.39
N GLN A 5 21.28 29.23 19.09
CA GLN A 5 19.91 28.79 18.88
C GLN A 5 19.91 27.88 17.64
N GLN A 6 20.02 26.57 17.87
CA GLN A 6 19.70 25.57 16.85
C GLN A 6 18.22 25.72 16.51
N GLN A 7 17.95 26.51 15.47
CA GLN A 7 16.65 26.58 14.84
C GLN A 7 16.29 25.15 14.40
N GLN A 8 15.37 24.52 15.14
CA GLN A 8 14.76 23.26 14.71
C GLN A 8 14.00 23.54 13.41
N LYS A 9 14.66 23.31 12.27
CA LYS A 9 13.99 23.32 10.97
C LYS A 9 12.98 22.18 10.98
N GLU A 10 11.71 22.50 10.79
CA GLU A 10 10.70 21.49 10.52
C GLU A 10 11.20 20.59 9.37
N PRO A 11 11.03 19.26 9.48
CA PRO A 11 11.52 18.36 8.46
C PRO A 11 10.83 18.68 7.13
N GLU A 12 11.60 19.14 6.14
CA GLU A 12 11.06 19.42 4.81
C GLU A 12 10.42 18.15 4.23
N LEU A 13 9.17 18.28 3.77
CA LEU A 13 8.45 17.18 3.14
C LEU A 13 9.16 16.73 1.85
N ASN A 14 9.28 15.43 1.66
CA ASN A 14 9.81 14.88 0.40
C ASN A 14 8.78 15.00 -0.74
N GLU A 15 9.21 14.70 -1.98
CA GLU A 15 8.36 14.83 -3.17
C GLU A 15 7.05 14.02 -3.10
N PHE A 16 7.10 12.79 -2.55
CA PHE A 16 5.93 11.93 -2.41
C PHE A 16 4.96 12.50 -1.37
N GLN A 17 5.49 13.01 -0.26
CA GLN A 17 4.68 13.64 0.78
C GLN A 17 4.00 14.91 0.26
N LYS A 18 4.73 15.77 -0.46
CA LYS A 18 4.18 16.98 -1.09
C LYS A 18 3.06 16.62 -2.07
N TYR A 19 3.32 15.66 -2.97
CA TYR A 19 2.32 15.16 -3.92
C TYR A 19 1.09 14.60 -3.19
N ASN A 20 1.28 13.62 -2.29
CA ASN A 20 0.19 12.93 -1.60
C ASN A 20 -0.63 13.85 -0.69
N ASN A 21 -0.05 14.93 -0.17
CA ASN A 21 -0.79 15.92 0.62
C ASN A 21 -1.61 16.88 -0.25
N ALA A 22 -1.23 17.09 -1.51
CA ALA A 22 -1.97 17.91 -2.47
C ALA A 22 -3.04 17.13 -3.25
N VAL A 23 -2.99 15.79 -3.22
CA VAL A 23 -3.97 14.93 -3.89
C VAL A 23 -5.33 15.04 -3.21
N ASP A 24 -6.32 15.44 -3.99
CA ASP A 24 -7.74 15.36 -3.63
C ASP A 24 -8.24 13.92 -3.86
N GLN A 25 -8.48 13.19 -2.77
CA GLN A 25 -8.90 11.78 -2.84
C GLN A 25 -10.27 11.60 -3.52
N THR A 26 -11.13 12.62 -3.51
CA THR A 26 -12.46 12.55 -4.14
C THR A 26 -12.38 12.54 -5.67
N LYS A 27 -11.25 12.95 -6.24
CA LYS A 27 -10.99 12.98 -7.68
C LYS A 27 -10.12 11.84 -8.17
N LEU A 28 -9.70 10.96 -7.25
CA LEU A 28 -8.89 9.80 -7.62
C LEU A 28 -9.73 8.76 -8.37
N PRO A 29 -9.14 8.03 -9.34
CA PRO A 29 -9.82 6.94 -9.99
C PRO A 29 -10.19 5.85 -8.98
N LEU A 30 -11.39 5.30 -9.14
CA LEU A 30 -11.88 4.16 -8.37
C LEU A 30 -11.60 2.87 -9.14
N PHE A 31 -11.07 1.88 -8.45
CA PHE A 31 -10.76 0.57 -8.97
C PHE A 31 -11.62 -0.49 -8.29
N SER A 32 -12.16 -1.43 -9.06
CA SER A 32 -12.59 -2.70 -8.52
C SER A 32 -11.36 -3.57 -8.22
N ARG A 33 -11.56 -4.61 -7.39
CA ARG A 33 -10.52 -5.60 -7.10
C ARG A 33 -9.96 -6.24 -8.38
N ALA A 34 -10.85 -6.62 -9.31
CA ALA A 34 -10.47 -7.19 -10.59
C ALA A 34 -9.67 -6.21 -11.47
N GLN A 35 -9.97 -4.92 -11.40
CA GLN A 35 -9.17 -3.90 -12.09
C GLN A 35 -7.78 -3.78 -11.48
N LEU A 36 -7.69 -3.70 -10.14
CA LEU A 36 -6.41 -3.59 -9.43
C LEU A 36 -5.47 -4.78 -9.70
N GLN A 37 -6.01 -6.00 -9.80
CA GLN A 37 -5.23 -7.23 -10.09
C GLN A 37 -4.39 -7.15 -11.36
N ARG A 38 -4.80 -6.35 -12.35
CA ARG A 38 -4.08 -6.19 -13.62
C ARG A 38 -2.83 -5.33 -13.50
N TYR A 39 -2.63 -4.63 -12.38
CA TYR A 39 -1.49 -3.74 -12.15
C TYR A 39 -0.38 -4.50 -11.41
N ASN A 40 0.07 -5.60 -12.01
CA ASN A 40 0.97 -6.58 -11.42
C ASN A 40 2.40 -6.62 -11.99
N GLY A 41 2.73 -5.72 -12.90
CA GLY A 41 4.01 -5.75 -13.63
C GLY A 41 4.09 -6.82 -14.73
N VAL A 42 3.00 -7.57 -14.99
CA VAL A 42 2.91 -8.59 -16.05
C VAL A 42 1.81 -8.23 -17.05
N ASP A 43 0.56 -8.14 -16.59
CA ASP A 43 -0.59 -7.74 -17.42
C ASP A 43 -0.50 -6.26 -17.84
N ARG A 44 0.16 -5.47 -17.00
CA ARG A 44 0.50 -4.07 -17.21
C ARG A 44 1.91 -3.78 -16.67
N PRO A 45 2.64 -2.83 -17.25
CA PRO A 45 3.96 -2.45 -16.75
C PRO A 45 3.90 -1.81 -15.35
N GLU A 46 2.77 -1.18 -15.00
CA GLU A 46 2.58 -0.60 -13.68
C GLU A 46 2.38 -1.67 -12.59
N ILE A 47 2.88 -1.36 -11.39
CA ILE A 47 2.87 -2.24 -10.22
C ILE A 47 2.22 -1.48 -9.08
N TYR A 48 1.01 -1.87 -8.69
CA TYR A 48 0.22 -1.19 -7.67
C TYR A 48 0.01 -2.06 -6.42
N VAL A 49 0.00 -1.42 -5.26
CA VAL A 49 -0.31 -2.05 -3.97
C VAL A 49 -1.34 -1.16 -3.27
N ALA A 50 -2.43 -1.73 -2.79
CA ALA A 50 -3.38 -1.00 -1.96
C ALA A 50 -3.15 -1.24 -0.47
N ILE A 51 -3.41 -0.23 0.36
CA ILE A 51 -3.43 -0.31 1.82
C ILE A 51 -4.59 0.55 2.31
N ARG A 52 -5.51 -0.04 3.07
CA ARG A 52 -6.79 0.55 3.51
C ARG A 52 -7.56 1.20 2.37
N GLY A 53 -7.66 0.51 1.25
CA GLY A 53 -8.33 1.02 0.06
C GLY A 53 -7.54 2.05 -0.74
N ILE A 54 -6.42 2.58 -0.25
CA ILE A 54 -5.61 3.58 -0.97
C ILE A 54 -4.58 2.87 -1.84
N ILE A 55 -4.57 3.17 -3.14
CA ILE A 55 -3.66 2.56 -4.11
C ILE A 55 -2.39 3.40 -4.24
N TYR A 56 -1.25 2.75 -4.04
CA TYR A 56 0.09 3.30 -4.18
C TYR A 56 0.80 2.72 -5.41
N ASP A 57 1.42 3.60 -6.19
CA ASP A 57 2.27 3.22 -7.31
C ASP A 57 3.69 2.87 -6.83
N VAL A 58 4.03 1.58 -6.88
CA VAL A 58 5.33 1.04 -6.49
C VAL A 58 6.20 0.65 -7.69
N THR A 59 5.82 1.06 -8.91
CA THR A 59 6.48 0.68 -10.17
C THR A 59 7.98 0.99 -10.17
N HIS A 60 8.39 2.12 -9.57
CA HIS A 60 9.80 2.50 -9.46
C HIS A 60 10.65 1.51 -8.64
N ASN A 61 10.00 0.72 -7.77
CA ASN A 61 10.63 -0.28 -6.93
C ASN A 61 10.33 -1.71 -7.42
N SER A 62 10.34 -1.91 -8.74
CA SER A 62 10.19 -3.23 -9.37
C SER A 62 11.23 -4.26 -8.91
N LYS A 63 12.38 -3.82 -8.36
CA LYS A 63 13.37 -4.71 -7.73
C LYS A 63 12.83 -5.46 -6.51
N SER A 64 11.88 -4.85 -5.78
CA SER A 64 11.25 -5.46 -4.62
C SER A 64 9.84 -6.00 -4.90
N TYR A 65 9.07 -5.33 -5.77
CA TYR A 65 7.66 -5.67 -6.03
C TYR A 65 7.41 -6.35 -7.39
N GLY A 66 8.37 -6.34 -8.30
CA GLY A 66 8.22 -6.93 -9.63
C GLY A 66 8.05 -8.45 -9.60
N PRO A 67 7.71 -9.07 -10.74
CA PRO A 67 7.44 -10.51 -10.83
C PRO A 67 8.57 -11.36 -10.22
N GLY A 68 8.20 -12.31 -9.36
CA GLY A 68 9.16 -13.21 -8.69
C GLY A 68 10.02 -12.55 -7.61
N LYS A 69 9.74 -11.29 -7.22
CA LYS A 69 10.44 -10.59 -6.13
C LYS A 69 9.74 -10.78 -4.79
N ALA A 70 10.47 -10.48 -3.71
CA ALA A 70 10.06 -10.77 -2.33
C ALA A 70 8.67 -10.20 -1.97
N TYR A 71 8.31 -9.03 -2.49
CA TYR A 71 7.02 -8.38 -2.18
C TYR A 71 5.99 -8.46 -3.31
N ASN A 72 6.26 -9.22 -4.38
CA ASN A 72 5.33 -9.37 -5.50
C ASN A 72 3.94 -9.88 -5.07
N ARG A 73 3.87 -10.68 -3.99
CA ARG A 73 2.62 -11.17 -3.40
C ARG A 73 1.62 -10.08 -2.97
N LEU A 74 2.09 -8.86 -2.72
CA LEU A 74 1.27 -7.72 -2.26
C LEU A 74 0.69 -6.93 -3.44
N VAL A 75 1.20 -7.18 -4.64
CA VAL A 75 0.87 -6.42 -5.82
C VAL A 75 -0.49 -6.83 -6.37
N GLY A 76 -1.21 -5.86 -6.94
CA GLY A 76 -2.49 -6.06 -7.59
C GLY A 76 -3.63 -6.37 -6.61
N LYS A 77 -3.46 -6.05 -5.33
CA LYS A 77 -4.47 -6.27 -4.28
C LYS A 77 -4.29 -5.26 -3.16
N ASP A 78 -5.21 -5.28 -2.19
CA ASP A 78 -4.97 -4.61 -0.90
C ASP A 78 -4.27 -5.55 0.06
N ALA A 79 -3.12 -5.06 0.49
CA ALA A 79 -2.16 -5.74 1.33
C ALA A 79 -2.45 -5.56 2.83
N SER A 80 -3.52 -4.84 3.21
CA SER A 80 -3.82 -4.48 4.60
C SER A 80 -3.78 -5.68 5.53
N ARG A 81 -4.46 -6.77 5.16
CA ARG A 81 -4.47 -7.98 5.99
C ARG A 81 -3.08 -8.59 6.11
N GLN A 82 -2.37 -8.79 4.99
CA GLN A 82 -1.03 -9.39 4.99
C GLN A 82 -0.02 -8.54 5.77
N LEU A 83 -0.14 -7.21 5.71
CA LEU A 83 0.69 -6.27 6.46
C LEU A 83 0.36 -6.30 7.95
N GLY A 84 -0.93 -6.34 8.31
CA GLY A 84 -1.39 -6.42 9.69
C GLY A 84 -1.00 -7.73 10.38
N THR A 85 -1.09 -8.86 9.67
CA THR A 85 -0.70 -10.18 10.19
C THR A 85 0.81 -10.46 10.07
N ASN A 86 1.58 -9.52 9.54
CA ASN A 86 3.03 -9.62 9.29
C ASN A 86 3.42 -10.83 8.43
N LYS A 87 2.50 -11.30 7.58
CA LYS A 87 2.72 -12.41 6.64
C LYS A 87 3.33 -11.89 5.34
N LEU A 88 4.45 -11.18 5.42
CA LEU A 88 5.18 -10.69 4.25
C LEU A 88 6.11 -11.75 3.65
N GLN A 89 6.54 -12.70 4.47
CA GLN A 89 7.44 -13.79 4.12
C GLN A 89 6.72 -15.11 4.40
N LEU A 90 5.93 -15.58 3.44
CA LEU A 90 5.53 -16.98 3.42
C LEU A 90 6.56 -17.72 2.58
N GLY A 91 6.83 -18.98 2.91
CA GLY A 91 7.82 -19.79 2.21
C GLY A 91 7.44 -19.98 0.72
N PRO A 92 8.40 -20.32 -0.15
CA PRO A 92 8.18 -20.48 -1.60
C PRO A 92 7.10 -21.51 -1.99
N ASN A 93 6.62 -22.32 -1.04
CA ASN A 93 5.61 -23.38 -1.26
C ASN A 93 4.24 -23.10 -0.61
N GLU A 94 4.01 -21.92 -0.03
CA GLU A 94 2.69 -21.56 0.49
C GLU A 94 1.84 -20.94 -0.63
N GLN A 95 1.03 -21.78 -1.28
CA GLN A 95 0.07 -21.35 -2.30
C GLN A 95 -1.18 -20.74 -1.64
N LEU A 96 -1.56 -19.55 -2.10
CA LEU A 96 -2.62 -18.72 -1.52
C LEU A 96 -4.02 -18.97 -2.07
N ALA A 97 -4.20 -19.91 -3.01
CA ALA A 97 -5.52 -20.15 -3.61
C ALA A 97 -6.56 -20.50 -2.54
N ASP A 98 -6.14 -21.21 -1.49
CA ASP A 98 -6.97 -21.64 -0.36
C ASP A 98 -6.51 -21.04 0.99
N ASP A 99 -5.64 -20.02 0.99
CA ASP A 99 -5.21 -19.39 2.25
C ASP A 99 -6.35 -18.51 2.78
N PRO A 100 -6.91 -18.77 3.99
CA PRO A 100 -7.91 -17.90 4.61
C PRO A 100 -7.43 -16.44 4.78
N GLU A 101 -6.12 -16.19 4.72
CA GLU A 101 -5.53 -14.85 4.74
C GLU A 101 -5.52 -14.14 3.39
N ASN A 102 -5.87 -14.81 2.29
CA ASN A 102 -6.07 -14.19 0.98
C ASN A 102 -7.48 -13.56 0.88
N THR A 103 -7.91 -12.91 1.96
CA THR A 103 -9.17 -12.17 2.07
C THR A 103 -8.90 -10.67 2.19
N TRP A 104 -9.81 -9.88 1.64
CA TRP A 104 -9.85 -8.43 1.81
C TRP A 104 -10.31 -8.03 3.21
N TYR A 105 -11.03 -8.91 3.91
CA TYR A 105 -11.65 -8.58 5.19
C TYR A 105 -10.61 -8.26 6.26
N THR A 106 -10.74 -7.09 6.88
CA THR A 106 -9.88 -6.62 7.99
C THR A 106 -10.65 -6.37 9.29
N GLY A 107 -11.95 -6.71 9.34
CA GLY A 107 -12.80 -6.42 10.49
C GLY A 107 -12.50 -7.28 11.73
N ASP A 108 -11.78 -8.39 11.56
CA ASP A 108 -11.27 -9.27 12.61
C ASP A 108 -9.85 -8.90 13.08
N LEU A 109 -9.20 -7.90 12.48
CA LEU A 109 -7.87 -7.49 12.90
C LEU A 109 -7.92 -6.91 14.31
N THR A 110 -7.01 -7.39 15.17
CA THR A 110 -6.78 -6.81 16.49
C THR A 110 -6.30 -5.37 16.39
N GLU A 111 -6.43 -4.60 17.47
CA GLU A 111 -5.96 -3.22 17.52
C GLU A 111 -4.47 -3.09 17.15
N LYS A 112 -3.62 -4.00 17.64
CA LYS A 112 -2.19 -4.02 17.30
C LYS A 112 -1.93 -4.29 15.81
N GLN A 113 -2.72 -5.17 15.20
CA GLN A 113 -2.60 -5.42 13.76
C GLN A 113 -3.07 -4.21 12.96
N ASN A 114 -4.18 -3.58 13.36
CA ASN A 114 -4.65 -2.32 12.75
C ASN A 114 -3.59 -1.21 12.83
N GLN A 115 -2.99 -1.00 14.01
CA GLN A 115 -1.89 -0.03 14.18
C GLN A 115 -0.68 -0.37 13.29
N THR A 116 -0.44 -1.66 13.02
CA THR A 116 0.62 -2.10 12.11
C THR A 116 0.28 -1.72 10.67
N VAL A 117 -0.97 -1.92 10.24
CA VAL A 117 -1.46 -1.48 8.92
C VAL A 117 -1.33 0.03 8.76
N ASP A 118 -1.70 0.81 9.79
CA ASP A 118 -1.61 2.27 9.77
C ASP A 118 -0.18 2.75 9.57
N LYS A 119 0.78 2.15 10.30
CA LYS A 119 2.21 2.44 10.14
C LYS A 119 2.70 2.12 8.72
N TRP A 120 2.22 1.02 8.13
CA TRP A 120 2.52 0.71 6.73
C TRP A 120 1.91 1.71 5.76
N GLY A 121 0.67 2.16 5.98
CA GLY A 121 0.04 3.22 5.20
C GLY A 121 0.85 4.52 5.23
N GLU A 122 1.30 4.95 6.41
CA GLU A 122 2.19 6.11 6.55
C GLU A 122 3.53 5.92 5.85
N PHE A 123 4.14 4.73 5.99
CA PHE A 123 5.40 4.39 5.34
C PHE A 123 5.28 4.48 3.81
N PHE A 124 4.19 3.97 3.25
CA PHE A 124 3.91 4.00 1.81
C PHE A 124 3.63 5.42 1.33
N ARG A 125 2.81 6.19 2.08
CA ARG A 125 2.53 7.60 1.78
C ARG A 125 3.78 8.47 1.70
N LYS A 126 4.86 8.10 2.40
CA LYS A 126 6.14 8.82 2.35
C LYS A 126 7.05 8.40 1.19
N ARG A 127 6.77 7.30 0.48
CA ARG A 127 7.67 6.69 -0.52
C ARG A 127 7.06 6.44 -1.90
N TYR A 128 5.74 6.48 -2.01
CA TYR A 128 5.00 6.13 -3.21
C TYR A 128 3.87 7.11 -3.44
N LYS A 129 3.53 7.34 -4.71
CA LYS A 129 2.43 8.23 -5.08
C LYS A 129 1.10 7.52 -4.91
N ILE A 130 0.11 8.23 -4.37
CA ILE A 130 -1.28 7.79 -4.37
C ILE A 130 -1.85 8.01 -5.77
N VAL A 131 -2.40 6.94 -6.35
CA VAL A 131 -2.87 6.94 -7.75
C VAL A 131 -4.33 6.53 -7.90
N GLY A 132 -4.97 6.07 -6.84
CA GLY A 132 -6.35 5.61 -6.89
C GLY A 132 -6.87 5.15 -5.55
N LEU A 133 -8.15 4.82 -5.54
CA LEU A 133 -8.79 4.09 -4.44
C LEU A 133 -9.35 2.79 -4.99
N VAL A 134 -9.30 1.72 -4.21
CA VAL A 134 -9.98 0.46 -4.52
C VAL A 134 -11.15 0.32 -3.57
N VAL A 135 -12.32 0.06 -4.14
CA VAL A 135 -13.59 -0.05 -3.44
C VAL A 135 -14.16 -1.45 -3.67
N ASP A 136 -14.89 -1.97 -2.69
CA ASP A 136 -15.66 -3.19 -2.92
C ASP A 136 -16.81 -2.88 -3.88
N GLN A 137 -17.19 -3.84 -4.72
CA GLN A 137 -18.36 -3.67 -5.57
C GLN A 137 -19.67 -3.65 -4.77
N HIS A 138 -19.63 -3.98 -3.48
CA HIS A 138 -20.78 -3.99 -2.57
C HIS A 138 -21.09 -2.65 -1.88
N ASP A 139 -20.26 -1.61 -2.03
CA ASP A 139 -20.51 -0.30 -1.39
C ASP A 139 -21.40 0.64 -2.23
N ARG A 140 -22.18 0.10 -3.17
CA ARG A 140 -23.18 0.83 -3.96
C ARG A 140 -24.55 0.17 -3.84
N ASP A 141 -25.18 0.30 -2.68
CA ASP A 141 -26.62 0.14 -2.50
C ASP A 141 -27.17 1.33 -1.70
#